data_AF-A0A523PPQ3-F1
#
_entry.id   AF-A0A523PPQ3-F1
#
_cell.length_a   1.000
_cell.length_b   1.000
_cell.length_c   1.000
_cell.angle_alpha   90.00
_cell.angle_beta   90.00
_cell.angle_gamma   90.00
#
_symmetry.space_group_name_H-M   'P 1'
#
loop_
_entity.id
_entity.type
_entity.pdbx_description
1 polymer ?
#
loop_
_entity_poly.entity_id
_entity_poly.type
_entity_poly.pdbx_seq_one_letter_code
_entity_poly.pdbx_strand_id
1 'polypeptide(L)'
;MANPCGVTSSIWRSGRRTCWAYLRLKTTRTQCSSGVSLGAQLAIHLASYQADQVKGLVLIAPVFEKALKGSVRWARSLRPVIALLVGIIRRLDWLGLYRRRLPSRDLRALDEKMRTTLLTPGQYEEMIDRYSSPWPHSKVFPTANFIQEIMQMVRSLPLLSSTKVPVPTLLSRGATYTDPDRSREMMMRIPDVKIVPIDAYHWPLTERPVEVRQTIESWCAGLARISYRLSQRGRVRLQGWRR
;
A
#
# COMPACT_ATOMS: atom_id res chain seq x y z
N MET A 1 -1.22 -40.41 1.75
CA MET A 1 -1.46 -39.23 2.62
C MET A 1 -1.04 -37.98 1.86
N ALA A 2 -2.00 -37.28 1.25
CA ALA A 2 -1.75 -36.11 0.42
C ALA A 2 -2.30 -34.86 1.11
N ASN A 3 -1.50 -33.80 1.17
CA ASN A 3 -1.80 -32.53 1.81
C ASN A 3 -2.82 -31.75 0.93
N PRO A 4 -4.08 -31.52 1.33
CA PRO A 4 -5.11 -30.99 0.42
C PRO A 4 -5.10 -29.46 0.30
N CYS A 5 -4.17 -28.77 0.97
CA CYS A 5 -4.10 -27.31 1.01
C CYS A 5 -2.97 -26.78 0.11
N GLY A 6 -3.15 -26.91 -1.21
CA GLY A 6 -2.27 -26.30 -2.20
C GLY A 6 -2.41 -24.76 -2.21
N VAL A 7 -1.80 -24.07 -1.26
CA VAL A 7 -1.58 -22.62 -1.32
C VAL A 7 -0.43 -22.38 -2.29
N THR A 8 -0.74 -22.18 -3.58
CA THR A 8 0.28 -21.72 -4.55
C THR A 8 0.40 -20.20 -4.45
N SER A 9 1.41 -19.74 -3.72
CA SER A 9 1.79 -18.34 -3.58
C SER A 9 2.49 -17.82 -4.84
N SER A 10 1.74 -17.64 -5.94
CA SER A 10 2.25 -16.84 -7.08
C SER A 10 2.04 -15.35 -6.80
N ILE A 11 2.67 -14.82 -5.73
CA ILE A 11 2.57 -13.41 -5.31
C ILE A 11 3.36 -12.49 -6.25
N TRP A 12 4.27 -13.03 -7.07
CA TRP A 12 5.30 -12.25 -7.78
C TRP A 12 5.43 -12.55 -9.28
N ARG A 13 4.37 -12.99 -9.96
CA ARG A 13 4.39 -13.15 -11.43
C ARG A 13 3.34 -12.30 -12.11
N SER A 14 3.63 -11.01 -12.28
CA SER A 14 3.19 -10.29 -13.48
C SER A 14 4.16 -9.15 -13.79
N GLY A 15 5.08 -9.44 -14.72
CA GLY A 15 5.79 -8.39 -15.44
C GLY A 15 4.81 -7.59 -16.28
N ARG A 16 4.40 -6.42 -15.78
CA ARG A 16 4.04 -5.22 -16.55
C ARG A 16 3.63 -4.11 -15.57
N ARG A 17 4.57 -3.17 -15.37
CA ARG A 17 4.46 -1.75 -14.99
C ARG A 17 3.36 -1.39 -13.97
N THR A 18 3.80 -0.86 -12.82
CA THR A 18 3.09 -0.45 -11.58
C THR A 18 2.92 -1.56 -10.53
N CYS A 19 3.54 -1.37 -9.36
CA CYS A 19 3.54 -2.30 -8.23
C CYS A 19 2.15 -2.37 -7.57
N TRP A 20 1.27 -3.19 -8.15
CA TRP A 20 0.00 -3.58 -7.54
C TRP A 20 0.09 -5.02 -7.08
N ALA A 21 -0.35 -5.30 -5.85
CA ALA A 21 -0.56 -6.66 -5.40
C ALA A 21 -2.05 -6.86 -5.10
N TYR A 22 -2.76 -7.44 -6.07
CA TYR A 22 -4.09 -8.02 -5.85
C TYR A 22 -3.91 -9.48 -5.46
N LEU A 23 -4.22 -9.82 -4.20
CA LEU A 23 -4.27 -11.21 -3.75
C LEU A 23 -5.67 -11.75 -4.04
N ARG A 24 -5.85 -12.32 -5.23
CA ARG A 24 -7.03 -13.13 -5.55
C ARG A 24 -6.75 -14.56 -5.09
N LEU A 25 -7.44 -15.01 -4.04
CA LEU A 25 -7.32 -16.40 -3.58
C LEU A 25 -7.97 -17.30 -4.64
N LYS A 26 -7.15 -18.02 -5.43
CA LYS A 26 -7.58 -18.82 -6.60
C LYS A 26 -8.71 -19.82 -6.34
N THR A 27 -8.96 -20.19 -5.08
CA THR A 27 -9.95 -21.20 -4.71
C THR A 27 -11.34 -20.63 -4.38
N THR A 28 -11.51 -19.31 -4.32
CA THR A 28 -12.79 -18.65 -4.02
C THR A 28 -12.94 -17.36 -4.85
N ARG A 29 -14.16 -16.88 -5.11
CA ARG A 29 -14.40 -15.54 -5.70
C ARG A 29 -14.03 -14.39 -4.72
N THR A 30 -12.93 -14.53 -3.99
CA THR A 30 -12.56 -13.69 -2.85
C THR A 30 -11.33 -12.87 -3.20
N GLN A 31 -11.42 -11.55 -3.04
CA GLN A 31 -10.34 -10.61 -3.32
C GLN A 31 -9.83 -9.98 -2.02
N CYS A 32 -8.51 -10.05 -1.82
CA CYS A 32 -7.77 -9.26 -0.85
C CYS A 32 -6.97 -8.20 -1.61
N SER A 33 -7.05 -6.96 -1.16
CA SER A 33 -6.29 -5.84 -1.73
C SER A 33 -5.14 -5.48 -0.81
N SER A 34 -3.94 -5.28 -1.35
CA SER A 34 -2.82 -4.72 -0.58
C SER A 34 -2.27 -3.46 -1.24
N GLY A 35 -1.78 -2.53 -0.42
CA GLY A 35 -1.23 -1.28 -0.90
C GLY A 35 -0.15 -0.73 0.02
N VAL A 36 0.87 -0.11 -0.57
CA VAL A 36 1.98 0.54 0.12
C VAL A 36 1.81 2.05 -0.01
N SER A 37 1.87 2.80 1.09
CA SER A 37 1.80 4.27 1.06
C SER A 37 0.57 4.78 0.29
N LEU A 38 0.75 5.46 -0.85
CA LEU A 38 -0.33 5.88 -1.75
C LEU A 38 -1.19 4.72 -2.25
N GLY A 39 -0.60 3.55 -2.49
CA GLY A 39 -1.34 2.35 -2.85
C GLY A 39 -2.31 1.91 -1.76
N ALA A 40 -1.98 2.17 -0.49
CA ALA A 40 -2.86 1.87 0.65
C ALA A 40 -4.10 2.77 0.64
N GLN A 41 -3.96 4.05 0.30
CA GLN A 41 -5.09 4.98 0.13
C GLN A 41 -6.04 4.51 -0.98
N LEU A 42 -5.50 4.07 -2.12
CA LEU A 42 -6.32 3.55 -3.20
C LEU A 42 -7.04 2.25 -2.79
N ALA A 43 -6.35 1.38 -2.05
CA ALA A 43 -6.94 0.14 -1.57
C ALA A 43 -8.12 0.41 -0.59
N ILE A 44 -8.03 1.45 0.24
CA ILE A 44 -9.14 1.94 1.07
C ILE A 44 -10.31 2.44 0.20
N HIS A 45 -10.03 3.26 -0.83
CA HIS A 45 -11.06 3.72 -1.77
C HIS A 45 -11.75 2.55 -2.48
N LEU A 46 -10.99 1.55 -2.91
CA LEU A 46 -11.53 0.37 -3.58
C LEU A 46 -12.37 -0.48 -2.64
N ALA A 47 -11.93 -0.68 -1.39
CA ALA A 47 -12.72 -1.38 -0.38
C ALA A 47 -14.01 -0.63 -0.03
N SER A 48 -14.01 0.71 -0.09
CA SER A 48 -15.22 1.51 0.11
C SER A 48 -16.18 1.44 -1.08
N TYR A 49 -15.66 1.39 -2.32
CA TYR A 49 -16.48 1.38 -3.53
C TYR A 49 -17.00 -0.03 -3.89
N GLN A 50 -16.21 -1.07 -3.62
CA GLN A 50 -16.51 -2.47 -3.92
C GLN A 50 -16.55 -3.33 -2.65
N ALA A 51 -17.26 -2.84 -1.63
CA ALA A 51 -17.30 -3.47 -0.31
C ALA A 51 -17.69 -4.96 -0.35
N ASP A 52 -18.57 -5.36 -1.28
CA ASP A 52 -19.05 -6.74 -1.40
C ASP A 52 -18.00 -7.71 -1.97
N GLN A 53 -17.04 -7.20 -2.74
CA GLN A 53 -16.02 -8.01 -3.42
C GLN A 53 -14.73 -8.16 -2.59
N VAL A 54 -14.49 -7.25 -1.65
CA VAL A 54 -13.32 -7.26 -0.77
C VAL A 54 -13.64 -8.04 0.50
N LYS A 55 -12.81 -9.02 0.86
CA LYS A 55 -12.95 -9.76 2.14
C LYS A 55 -11.90 -9.39 3.17
N GLY A 56 -10.91 -8.57 2.79
CA GLY A 56 -9.87 -8.08 3.68
C GLY A 56 -8.94 -7.11 2.96
N LEU A 57 -8.30 -6.24 3.74
CA LEU A 57 -7.51 -5.11 3.23
C LEU A 57 -6.15 -5.03 3.95
N VAL A 58 -5.05 -5.26 3.25
CA VAL A 58 -3.71 -5.13 3.83
C VAL A 58 -3.14 -3.75 3.54
N LEU A 59 -2.89 -2.96 4.58
CA LEU A 59 -2.26 -1.65 4.45
C LEU A 59 -0.80 -1.73 4.87
N ILE A 60 0.11 -1.18 4.06
CA ILE A 60 1.54 -1.12 4.38
C ILE A 60 1.94 0.35 4.40
N ALA A 61 2.34 0.85 5.57
CA ALA A 61 2.70 2.25 5.80
C ALA A 61 1.72 3.24 5.14
N PRO A 62 0.40 3.17 5.43
CA PRO A 62 -0.58 4.05 4.79
C PRO A 62 -0.30 5.51 5.11
N VAL A 63 -0.48 6.37 4.10
CA VAL A 63 -0.39 7.82 4.25
C VAL A 63 -1.78 8.39 4.47
N PHE A 64 -1.94 9.27 5.45
CA PHE A 64 -3.21 9.95 5.72
C PHE A 64 -3.04 11.46 5.60
N GLU A 65 -3.93 12.13 4.87
CA GLU A 65 -3.91 13.59 4.68
C GLU A 65 -3.78 14.35 6.02
N LYS A 66 -4.53 13.94 7.04
CA LYS A 66 -4.53 14.59 8.38
C LYS A 66 -3.31 14.25 9.23
N ALA A 67 -2.57 13.21 8.85
CA ALA A 67 -1.32 12.83 9.51
C ALA A 67 -0.08 13.41 8.81
N LEU A 68 -0.23 14.14 7.68
CA LEU A 68 0.90 14.76 7.00
C LEU A 68 1.56 15.84 7.88
N LYS A 69 2.89 15.84 7.91
CA LYS A 69 3.71 16.80 8.66
C LYS A 69 4.70 17.54 7.75
N GLY A 70 5.38 18.54 8.30
CA GLY A 70 6.40 19.33 7.59
C GLY A 70 5.85 20.12 6.40
N SER A 71 6.70 20.31 5.38
CA SER A 71 6.38 21.08 4.17
C SER A 71 5.22 20.48 3.35
N VAL A 72 5.04 19.15 3.39
CA VAL A 72 3.97 18.44 2.65
C VAL A 72 2.57 18.79 3.18
N ARG A 73 2.45 19.23 4.43
CA ARG A 73 1.17 19.72 4.98
C ARG A 73 0.60 20.90 4.17
N TRP A 74 1.46 21.75 3.62
CA TRP A 74 1.05 22.90 2.80
C TRP A 74 0.45 22.49 1.45
N ALA A 75 0.81 21.31 0.93
CA ALA A 75 0.24 20.80 -0.32
C ALA A 75 -1.29 20.64 -0.25
N ARG A 76 -1.85 20.49 0.97
CA ARG A 76 -3.31 20.49 1.17
C ARG A 76 -3.93 21.83 0.81
N SER A 77 -3.37 22.92 1.32
CA SER A 77 -3.87 24.28 1.06
C SER A 77 -3.60 24.72 -0.38
N LEU A 78 -2.49 24.25 -0.96
CA LEU A 78 -2.11 24.54 -2.34
C LEU A 78 -2.76 23.61 -3.37
N ARG A 79 -3.65 22.70 -2.94
CA ARG A 79 -4.32 21.74 -3.84
C ARG A 79 -4.91 22.35 -5.12
N PRO A 80 -5.65 23.48 -5.11
CA PRO A 80 -6.17 24.05 -6.35
C PRO A 80 -5.04 24.54 -7.28
N VAL A 81 -3.97 25.11 -6.71
CA VAL A 81 -2.78 25.55 -7.46
C VAL A 81 -2.08 24.36 -8.10
N ILE A 82 -1.87 23.28 -7.33
CA ILE A 82 -1.25 22.05 -7.83
C ILE A 82 -2.12 21.41 -8.92
N ALA A 83 -3.45 21.42 -8.77
CA ALA A 83 -4.37 20.92 -9.79
C ALA A 83 -4.27 21.71 -11.10
N LEU A 84 -4.20 23.04 -11.01
CA LEU A 84 -3.99 23.91 -12.17
C LEU A 84 -2.65 23.59 -12.86
N LEU A 85 -1.58 23.45 -12.09
CA LEU A 85 -0.25 23.10 -12.61
C LEU A 85 -0.26 21.74 -13.34
N VAL A 86 -0.91 20.73 -12.78
CA VAL A 86 -1.07 19.43 -13.45
C VAL A 86 -1.83 19.59 -14.78
N GLY A 87 -2.89 20.40 -14.80
CA GLY A 87 -3.63 20.70 -16.02
C GLY A 87 -2.76 21.35 -17.10
N ILE A 88 -1.96 22.36 -16.72
CA ILE A 88 -1.03 23.06 -17.61
C ILE A 88 0.01 22.08 -18.17
N ILE A 89 0.65 21.30 -17.31
CA ILE A 89 1.70 20.36 -17.73
C ILE A 89 1.12 19.30 -18.68
N ARG A 90 -0.08 18.78 -18.40
CA ARG A 90 -0.72 17.81 -19.32
C ARG A 90 -1.08 18.42 -20.67
N ARG A 91 -1.42 19.72 -20.72
CA ARG A 91 -1.61 20.44 -21.98
C ARG A 91 -0.29 20.59 -22.74
N LEU A 92 0.80 20.92 -22.04
CA LEU A 92 2.13 20.95 -22.64
C LEU A 92 2.57 19.57 -23.15
N ASP A 93 2.35 18.52 -22.35
CA ASP A 93 2.61 17.13 -22.74
C ASP A 93 1.83 16.76 -24.00
N TRP A 94 0.56 17.16 -24.09
CA TRP A 94 -0.29 16.95 -25.27
C TRP A 94 0.21 17.72 -26.51
N LEU A 95 0.77 18.93 -26.32
CA LEU A 95 1.45 19.69 -27.37
C LEU A 95 2.83 19.12 -27.75
N GLY A 96 3.24 18.00 -27.15
CA GLY A 96 4.51 17.35 -27.43
C GLY A 96 5.70 17.92 -26.66
N LEU A 97 5.46 18.85 -25.72
CA LEU A 97 6.47 19.47 -24.85
C LEU A 97 6.67 18.63 -23.58
N TYR A 98 7.19 17.42 -23.76
CA TYR A 98 7.48 16.50 -22.66
C TYR A 98 8.85 15.84 -22.81
N ARG A 99 9.36 15.25 -21.73
CA ARG A 99 10.59 14.46 -21.76
C ARG A 99 10.35 13.14 -22.49
N ARG A 100 10.83 13.04 -23.72
CA ARG A 100 10.65 11.86 -24.58
C ARG A 100 11.42 10.62 -24.13
N ARG A 101 12.57 10.82 -23.48
CA ARG A 101 13.41 9.74 -22.94
C ARG A 101 13.50 9.89 -21.44
N LEU A 102 13.04 8.88 -20.72
CA LEU A 102 13.27 8.71 -19.29
C LEU A 102 14.26 7.57 -19.12
N PRO A 103 15.24 7.69 -18.20
CA PRO A 103 16.18 6.61 -17.96
C PRO A 103 15.42 5.38 -17.42
N SER A 104 15.77 4.20 -17.93
CA SER A 104 15.33 2.95 -17.32
C SER A 104 15.99 2.83 -15.94
N ARG A 105 15.22 2.39 -14.95
CA ARG A 105 15.71 2.26 -13.58
C ARG A 105 15.42 0.85 -13.08
N ASP A 106 16.47 0.11 -12.76
CA ASP A 106 16.35 -1.23 -12.19
C ASP A 106 16.01 -1.12 -10.69
N LEU A 107 14.74 -1.38 -10.37
CA LEU A 107 14.25 -1.34 -9.00
C LEU A 107 14.87 -2.42 -8.12
N ARG A 108 15.23 -3.58 -8.69
CA ARG A 108 15.87 -4.66 -7.93
C ARG A 108 17.29 -4.28 -7.56
N ALA A 109 18.06 -3.76 -8.52
CA ALA A 109 19.41 -3.28 -8.25
C ALA A 109 19.43 -2.14 -7.23
N LEU A 110 18.42 -1.24 -7.26
CA LEU A 110 18.24 -0.23 -6.21
C LEU A 110 17.95 -0.84 -4.85
N ASP A 111 17.04 -1.82 -4.76
CA ASP A 111 16.69 -2.48 -3.50
C ASP A 111 17.89 -3.23 -2.92
N GLU A 112 18.65 -3.92 -3.76
CA GLU A 112 19.88 -4.63 -3.35
C GLU A 112 20.93 -3.63 -2.85
N LYS A 113 21.16 -2.53 -3.58
CA LYS A 113 22.07 -1.46 -3.15
C LYS A 113 21.60 -0.79 -1.85
N MET A 114 20.30 -0.56 -1.71
CA MET A 114 19.73 0.00 -0.49
C MET A 114 19.98 -0.92 0.69
N ARG A 115 19.76 -2.23 0.54
CA ARG A 115 20.02 -3.22 1.60
C ARG A 115 21.47 -3.25 2.02
N THR A 116 22.42 -3.19 1.09
CA THR A 116 23.85 -3.17 1.45
C THR A 116 24.24 -1.88 2.17
N THR A 117 23.72 -0.73 1.74
CA THR A 117 23.95 0.56 2.42
C THR A 117 23.28 0.62 3.80
N LEU A 118 22.06 0.09 3.95
CA LEU A 118 21.32 -0.01 5.22
C LEU A 118 22.06 -0.84 6.28
N LEU A 119 22.83 -1.84 5.86
CA LEU A 119 23.64 -2.68 6.75
C LEU A 119 24.96 -2.02 7.17
N THR A 120 25.32 -0.86 6.60
CA THR A 120 26.55 -0.13 6.93
C THR A 120 26.24 0.91 8.02
N PRO A 121 26.83 0.80 9.23
CA PRO A 121 26.59 1.76 10.31
C PRO A 121 27.01 3.18 9.91
N GLY A 122 26.20 4.18 10.24
CA GLY A 122 26.54 5.61 10.10
C GLY A 122 26.15 6.31 8.79
N GLN A 123 25.67 5.60 7.76
CA GLN A 123 25.24 6.21 6.48
C GLN A 123 23.71 6.40 6.37
N TYR A 124 23.00 6.22 7.48
CA TYR A 124 21.54 6.10 7.48
C TYR A 124 20.82 7.41 7.11
N GLU A 125 21.27 8.54 7.66
CA GLU A 125 20.64 9.86 7.43
C GLU A 125 20.91 10.39 6.02
N GLU A 126 22.14 10.26 5.52
CA GLU A 126 22.50 10.67 4.15
C GLU A 126 21.73 9.85 3.11
N MET A 127 21.48 8.57 3.40
CA MET A 127 20.66 7.72 2.56
C MET A 127 19.19 8.12 2.63
N ILE A 128 18.65 8.46 3.80
CA ILE A 128 17.28 9.00 3.91
C ILE A 128 17.14 10.26 3.07
N ASP A 129 18.08 11.19 3.12
CA ASP A 129 18.05 12.40 2.30
C ASP A 129 18.08 12.07 0.81
N ARG A 130 19.02 11.23 0.37
CA ARG A 130 19.19 10.85 -1.03
C ARG A 130 17.97 10.14 -1.62
N TYR A 131 17.34 9.27 -0.85
CA TYR A 131 16.23 8.42 -1.31
C TYR A 131 14.85 8.94 -0.94
N SER A 132 14.75 9.89 -0.01
CA SER A 132 13.50 10.61 0.27
C SER A 132 13.42 11.92 -0.50
N SER A 133 14.52 12.41 -1.08
CA SER A 133 14.48 13.66 -1.85
C SER A 133 13.53 13.55 -3.06
N PRO A 134 12.65 14.56 -3.26
CA PRO A 134 11.77 14.62 -4.42
C PRO A 134 12.54 14.86 -5.73
N TRP A 135 13.76 15.41 -5.66
CA TRP A 135 14.51 15.83 -6.84
C TRP A 135 15.06 14.67 -7.69
N PRO A 136 15.68 13.62 -7.14
CA PRO A 136 16.02 12.42 -7.90
C PRO A 136 14.81 11.71 -8.51
N HIS A 137 13.65 11.76 -7.85
CA HIS A 137 12.40 11.15 -8.34
C HIS A 137 11.86 11.90 -9.57
N SER A 138 11.89 13.23 -9.54
CA SER A 138 11.43 14.05 -10.67
C SER A 138 12.25 13.85 -11.94
N LYS A 139 13.47 13.29 -11.87
CA LYS A 139 14.31 12.98 -13.04
C LYS A 139 13.94 11.68 -13.75
N VAL A 140 13.26 10.76 -13.06
CA VAL A 140 12.96 9.41 -13.56
C VAL A 140 11.46 9.17 -13.80
N PHE A 141 10.59 10.06 -13.30
CA PHE A 141 9.14 10.04 -13.54
C PHE A 141 8.71 11.17 -14.49
N PRO A 142 7.65 10.98 -15.29
CA PRO A 142 6.99 12.11 -15.96
C PRO A 142 6.56 13.17 -14.94
N THR A 143 6.82 14.45 -15.23
CA THR A 143 6.60 15.56 -14.29
C THR A 143 5.13 15.65 -13.85
N ALA A 144 4.20 15.48 -14.80
CA ALA A 144 2.76 15.47 -14.51
C ALA A 144 2.40 14.38 -13.48
N ASN A 145 2.98 13.18 -13.62
CA ASN A 145 2.72 12.06 -12.71
C ASN A 145 3.31 12.33 -11.32
N PHE A 146 4.54 12.84 -11.27
CA PHE A 146 5.20 13.19 -10.00
C PHE A 146 4.39 14.23 -9.20
N ILE A 147 3.90 15.29 -9.86
CA ILE A 147 3.07 16.31 -9.20
C ILE A 147 1.69 15.75 -8.85
N GLN A 148 1.14 14.87 -9.69
CA GLN A 148 -0.12 14.18 -9.43
C GLN A 148 -0.03 13.29 -8.17
N GLU A 149 1.10 12.65 -7.88
CA GLU A 149 1.31 11.88 -6.66
C GLU A 149 1.18 12.74 -5.40
N ILE A 150 1.73 13.96 -5.42
CA ILE A 150 1.60 14.92 -4.31
C ILE A 150 0.11 15.24 -4.07
N MET A 151 -0.68 15.43 -5.13
CA MET A 151 -2.13 15.61 -4.99
C MET A 151 -2.84 14.39 -4.41
N GLN A 152 -2.37 13.18 -4.70
CA GLN A 152 -2.96 11.97 -4.13
C GLN A 152 -2.62 11.85 -2.64
N MET A 153 -1.43 12.27 -2.20
CA MET A 153 -1.05 12.24 -0.78
C MET A 153 -2.00 13.08 0.08
N VAL A 154 -2.46 14.21 -0.45
CA VAL A 154 -3.38 15.13 0.22
C VAL A 154 -4.85 14.87 -0.12
N ARG A 155 -5.17 13.77 -0.79
CA ARG A 155 -6.55 13.40 -1.10
C ARG A 155 -7.24 12.89 0.16
N SER A 156 -8.44 13.40 0.38
CA SER A 156 -9.28 12.94 1.49
C SER A 156 -9.74 11.51 1.24
N LEU A 157 -9.58 10.67 2.27
CA LEU A 157 -10.04 9.29 2.27
C LEU A 157 -11.54 9.20 2.55
N PRO A 158 -12.19 8.11 2.11
CA PRO A 158 -13.55 7.80 2.55
C PRO A 158 -13.57 7.59 4.07
N LEU A 159 -14.77 7.59 4.65
CA LEU A 159 -14.95 7.44 6.08
C LEU A 159 -14.36 6.09 6.55
N LEU A 160 -13.28 6.14 7.32
CA LEU A 160 -12.58 4.91 7.73
C LEU A 160 -13.46 3.96 8.55
N SER A 161 -14.40 4.50 9.33
CA SER A 161 -15.37 3.72 10.11
C SER A 161 -16.41 2.98 9.27
N SER A 162 -16.56 3.30 7.97
CA SER A 162 -17.43 2.52 7.08
C SER A 162 -16.75 1.26 6.53
N THR A 163 -15.48 1.02 6.86
CA THR A 163 -14.75 -0.18 6.44
C THR A 163 -15.26 -1.40 7.20
N LYS A 164 -15.86 -2.35 6.49
CA LYS A 164 -16.49 -3.55 7.11
C LYS A 164 -15.64 -4.81 7.04
N VAL A 165 -14.43 -4.70 6.50
CA VAL A 165 -13.53 -5.83 6.27
C VAL A 165 -12.36 -5.78 7.25
N PRO A 166 -11.75 -6.92 7.62
CA PRO A 166 -10.55 -6.94 8.44
C PRO A 166 -9.38 -6.23 7.75
N VAL A 167 -8.65 -5.40 8.50
CA VAL A 167 -7.58 -4.53 7.99
C VAL A 167 -6.26 -4.71 8.76
N PRO A 168 -5.43 -5.70 8.42
CA PRO A 168 -4.05 -5.75 8.91
C PRO A 168 -3.26 -4.57 8.33
N THR A 169 -2.65 -3.79 9.21
CA THR A 169 -1.85 -2.64 8.83
C THR A 169 -0.44 -2.76 9.36
N LEU A 170 0.52 -2.85 8.46
CA LEU A 170 1.94 -2.94 8.76
C LEU A 170 2.52 -1.52 8.85
N LEU A 171 3.08 -1.15 10.00
CA LEU A 171 3.66 0.18 10.23
C LEU A 171 5.14 0.11 10.52
N SER A 172 5.93 0.91 9.79
CA SER A 172 7.34 1.19 10.12
C SER A 172 7.45 2.16 11.31
N ARG A 173 8.61 2.20 11.96
CA ARG A 173 8.92 3.13 13.07
C ARG A 173 9.13 4.56 12.60
N GLY A 174 9.78 4.74 11.46
CA GLY A 174 10.06 6.06 10.91
C GLY A 174 8.90 6.53 10.03
N ALA A 175 8.58 7.81 10.17
CA ALA A 175 7.65 8.49 9.28
C ALA A 175 8.23 9.88 8.91
N THR A 176 8.67 10.06 7.66
CA THR A 176 9.29 11.29 7.12
C THR A 176 8.17 12.24 6.76
N TYR A 177 7.11 11.70 6.14
CA TYR A 177 5.98 12.48 5.64
C TYR A 177 4.78 12.50 6.57
N THR A 178 4.66 11.53 7.47
CA THR A 178 3.52 11.41 8.39
C THR A 178 3.95 11.46 9.85
N ASP A 179 3.02 11.87 10.69
CA ASP A 179 3.08 11.68 12.13
C ASP A 179 2.58 10.25 12.45
N PRO A 180 3.42 9.42 13.09
CA PRO A 180 3.08 8.01 13.34
C PRO A 180 1.92 7.88 14.34
N ASP A 181 1.80 8.78 15.31
CA ASP A 181 0.76 8.70 16.34
C ASP A 181 -0.58 9.15 15.78
N ARG A 182 -0.60 10.25 15.01
CA ARG A 182 -1.81 10.64 14.27
C ARG A 182 -2.25 9.58 13.26
N SER A 183 -1.29 8.92 12.61
CA SER A 183 -1.60 7.82 11.70
C SER A 183 -2.31 6.70 12.46
N ARG A 184 -1.77 6.28 13.62
CA ARG A 184 -2.38 5.28 14.51
C ARG A 184 -3.79 5.69 14.96
N GLU A 185 -3.97 6.92 15.42
CA GLU A 185 -5.28 7.47 15.80
C GLU A 185 -6.31 7.37 14.68
N MET A 186 -5.90 7.68 13.44
CA MET A 186 -6.79 7.57 12.29
C MET A 186 -7.15 6.11 12.00
N MET A 187 -6.19 5.19 12.08
CA MET A 187 -6.41 3.76 11.84
C MET A 187 -7.33 3.14 12.88
N MET A 188 -7.27 3.57 14.15
CA MET A 188 -8.18 3.10 15.20
C MET A 188 -9.67 3.41 14.91
N ARG A 189 -9.97 4.25 13.91
CA ARG A 189 -11.34 4.49 13.44
C ARG A 189 -11.87 3.37 12.54
N ILE A 190 -11.01 2.47 12.08
CA ILE A 190 -11.38 1.28 11.31
C ILE A 190 -11.84 0.20 12.32
N PRO A 191 -13.07 -0.34 12.20
CA PRO A 191 -13.64 -1.25 13.21
C PRO A 191 -12.84 -2.52 13.48
N ASP A 192 -12.27 -3.12 12.43
CA ASP A 192 -11.50 -4.37 12.52
C ASP A 192 -10.07 -4.13 12.01
N VAL A 193 -9.36 -3.22 12.67
CA VAL A 193 -7.95 -2.95 12.36
C VAL A 193 -7.02 -3.79 13.23
N LYS A 194 -5.99 -4.35 12.61
CA LYS A 194 -4.88 -4.98 13.33
C LYS A 194 -3.58 -4.28 12.96
N ILE A 195 -3.04 -3.47 13.87
CA ILE A 195 -1.76 -2.81 13.65
C ILE A 195 -0.63 -3.79 13.98
N VAL A 196 0.27 -4.02 13.01
CA VAL A 196 1.47 -4.84 13.15
C VAL A 196 2.69 -3.94 12.97
N PRO A 197 3.44 -3.62 14.04
CA PRO A 197 4.68 -2.88 13.90
C PRO A 197 5.72 -3.75 13.18
N ILE A 198 6.42 -3.16 12.23
CA ILE A 198 7.58 -3.73 11.55
C ILE A 198 8.78 -2.89 11.92
N ASP A 199 9.87 -3.52 12.36
CA ASP A 199 11.11 -2.83 12.70
C ASP A 199 11.87 -2.40 11.44
N ALA A 200 11.31 -1.42 10.76
CA ALA A 200 11.86 -0.73 9.62
C ALA A 200 11.76 0.79 9.85
N TYR A 201 12.69 1.54 9.27
CA TYR A 201 12.65 2.98 9.31
C TYR A 201 11.63 3.53 8.32
N HIS A 202 11.76 3.29 7.02
CA HIS A 202 10.92 3.92 5.99
C HIS A 202 10.38 2.99 4.93
N TRP A 203 11.13 1.97 4.58
CA TRP A 203 10.83 1.10 3.46
C TRP A 203 10.76 -0.34 3.96
N PRO A 204 9.67 -0.73 4.68
CA PRO A 204 9.56 -2.06 5.27
C PRO A 204 9.68 -3.19 4.24
N LEU A 205 9.32 -2.94 2.97
CA LEU A 205 9.50 -3.89 1.88
C LEU A 205 10.97 -4.06 1.42
N THR A 206 11.79 -3.03 1.59
CA THR A 206 13.22 -3.08 1.24
C THR A 206 14.03 -3.56 2.44
N GLU A 207 13.74 -3.05 3.63
CA GLU A 207 14.45 -3.32 4.89
C GLU A 207 14.09 -4.69 5.49
N ARG A 208 12.80 -5.05 5.51
CA ARG A 208 12.29 -6.27 6.16
C ARG A 208 11.38 -7.08 5.21
N PRO A 209 11.82 -7.41 3.98
CA PRO A 209 10.97 -8.06 2.96
C PRO A 209 10.38 -9.40 3.43
N VAL A 210 11.17 -10.20 4.15
CA VAL A 210 10.76 -11.52 4.65
C VAL A 210 9.68 -11.38 5.73
N GLU A 211 9.90 -10.50 6.70
CA GLU A 211 8.97 -10.24 7.80
C GLU A 211 7.63 -9.71 7.30
N VAL A 212 7.66 -8.74 6.37
CA VAL A 212 6.44 -8.20 5.73
C VAL A 212 5.70 -9.31 5.00
N ARG A 213 6.39 -10.10 4.18
CA ARG A 213 5.79 -11.23 3.45
C ARG A 213 5.13 -12.23 4.40
N GLN A 214 5.85 -12.69 5.41
CA GLN A 214 5.37 -13.71 6.35
C GLN A 214 4.16 -13.21 7.13
N THR A 215 4.14 -11.93 7.52
CA THR A 215 3.00 -11.29 8.19
C THR A 215 1.74 -11.33 7.31
N ILE A 216 1.88 -10.95 6.03
CA ILE A 216 0.78 -10.93 5.07
C ILE A 216 0.29 -12.35 4.77
N GLU A 217 1.19 -13.29 4.51
CA GLU A 217 0.87 -14.69 4.20
C GLU A 217 0.14 -15.35 5.38
N SER A 218 0.64 -15.15 6.60
CA SER A 218 0.06 -15.70 7.83
C SER A 218 -1.35 -15.16 8.09
N TRP A 219 -1.58 -13.87 7.86
CA TRP A 219 -2.91 -13.29 7.96
C TRP A 219 -3.87 -13.82 6.88
N CYS A 220 -3.42 -13.92 5.62
CA CYS A 220 -4.21 -14.49 4.54
C CYS A 220 -4.63 -15.94 4.84
N ALA A 221 -3.70 -16.75 5.37
CA ALA A 221 -3.98 -18.12 5.78
C ALA A 221 -5.02 -18.18 6.93
N GLY A 222 -4.96 -17.23 7.87
CA GLY A 222 -5.97 -17.06 8.92
C GLY A 222 -7.37 -16.81 8.38
N LEU A 223 -7.51 -15.87 7.43
CA LEU A 223 -8.80 -15.56 6.79
C LEU A 223 -9.40 -16.77 6.03
N ALA A 224 -8.56 -17.51 5.32
CA ALA A 224 -8.99 -18.71 4.61
C ALA A 224 -9.54 -19.77 5.57
N ARG A 225 -8.88 -19.96 6.73
CA ARG A 225 -9.33 -20.89 7.78
C ARG A 225 -10.65 -20.49 8.41
N ILE A 226 -10.87 -19.19 8.64
CA ILE A 226 -12.13 -18.66 9.18
C ILE A 226 -13.26 -18.90 8.17
N SER A 227 -13.03 -18.52 6.91
CA SER A 227 -14.00 -18.69 5.83
C SER A 227 -14.40 -20.16 5.63
N TYR A 228 -13.42 -21.07 5.68
CA TYR A 228 -13.66 -22.51 5.58
C TYR A 228 -14.52 -23.03 6.74
N ARG A 229 -14.21 -22.66 8.00
CA ARG A 229 -14.99 -23.08 9.17
C ARG A 229 -16.44 -22.58 9.13
N LEU A 230 -16.66 -21.34 8.69
CA LEU A 230 -18.02 -20.79 8.54
C LEU A 230 -18.82 -21.53 7.45
N SER A 231 -18.17 -21.88 6.33
CA SER A 231 -18.82 -22.70 5.29
C SER A 231 -19.21 -24.09 5.78
N GLN A 232 -18.39 -24.73 6.62
CA GLN A 232 -18.70 -26.05 7.19
C GLN A 232 -19.86 -25.97 8.19
N ARG A 233 -19.88 -24.96 9.09
CA ARG A 233 -21.00 -24.77 10.03
C ARG A 233 -22.33 -24.46 9.33
N GLY A 234 -22.31 -23.67 8.25
CA GLY A 234 -23.49 -23.39 7.43
C GLY A 234 -24.04 -24.65 6.74
N ARG A 235 -23.15 -25.55 6.30
CA ARG A 235 -23.53 -26.84 5.71
C ARG A 235 -24.18 -27.78 6.73
N VAL A 236 -23.65 -27.82 7.96
CA VAL A 236 -24.22 -28.62 9.06
C VAL A 236 -25.61 -28.10 9.46
N ARG A 237 -25.81 -26.78 9.48
CA ARG A 237 -27.12 -26.18 9.84
C ARG A 237 -28.22 -26.46 8.80
N LEU A 238 -27.86 -26.53 7.52
CA LEU A 238 -28.81 -26.87 6.43
C LEU A 238 -29.12 -28.37 6.35
N GLN A 239 -28.27 -29.25 6.89
CA GLN A 239 -28.59 -30.68 7.03
C GLN A 239 -29.51 -30.98 8.23
N GLY A 240 -29.59 -30.09 9.22
CA GLY A 240 -30.46 -30.23 10.40
C GLY A 240 -31.92 -29.78 10.20
N TRP A 241 -32.29 -29.30 9.01
CA TRP A 241 -33.63 -28.79 8.67
C TRP A 241 -34.38 -29.64 7.63
N ARG A 242 -33.93 -30.87 7.41
CA ARG A 242 -34.67 -31.90 6.68
C ARG A 242 -35.10 -33.00 7.66
N ARG A 243 -36.18 -32.75 8.38
CA ARG A 243 -37.04 -33.78 8.97
C ARG A 243 -38.48 -33.33 8.81
#